data_AF-A0A7Z2VU01-F1
#
_entry.id   AF-A0A7Z2VU01-F1
#
_cell.length_a   1.000
_cell.length_b   1.000
_cell.length_c   1.000
_cell.angle_alpha   90.00
_cell.angle_beta   90.00
_cell.angle_gamma   90.00
#
_symmetry.space_group_name_H-M   'P 1'
#
loop_
_entity.id
_entity.type
_entity.pdbx_description
1 polymer ?
#
loop_
_entity_poly.entity_id
_entity_poly.type
_entity_poly.pdbx_seq_one_letter_code
_entity_poly.pdbx_strand_id
1 'polypeptide(L)'
;MFEQQSPSKPRKRSPLASFMFASRWLQLPLYLGLILAQCVYVFHFWVELKDLVLAAMGNEAALEHIFAAVAVPGAEAPSKLNETTIMLVVLGLIDVVMISNLLIMVIVGGYETFVSRMYLEDHPDQPEWLSHVNASVLKTKLAMAIIGISSIHLLKTFINAQAYEPKVLISQTVIHVAFLVSAMAIAYTDRIMTDTQNVSKH
;
A
#
# COMPACT_ATOMS: atom_id res chain seq x y z
N MET A 1 59.99 18.85 -21.53
CA MET A 1 59.67 19.63 -20.32
C MET A 1 58.36 19.08 -19.79
N PHE A 2 58.38 18.38 -18.66
CA PHE A 2 57.19 17.70 -18.10
C PHE A 2 56.29 18.73 -17.43
N GLU A 3 55.06 18.87 -17.91
CA GLU A 3 54.05 19.74 -17.31
C GLU A 3 53.46 19.03 -16.08
N GLN A 4 53.92 19.42 -14.89
CA GLN A 4 53.40 18.93 -13.61
C GLN A 4 51.96 19.41 -13.43
N GLN A 5 50.99 18.50 -13.57
CA GLN A 5 49.62 18.73 -13.13
C GLN A 5 49.60 18.97 -11.61
N SER A 6 49.16 20.17 -11.22
CA SER A 6 49.01 20.54 -9.82
C SER A 6 47.90 19.73 -9.14
N PRO A 7 48.08 19.26 -7.90
CA PRO A 7 47.04 18.50 -7.19
C PRO A 7 45.83 19.40 -6.91
N SER A 8 44.65 18.99 -7.38
CA SER A 8 43.38 19.68 -7.13
C SER A 8 43.08 19.74 -5.63
N LYS A 9 42.94 20.96 -5.06
CA LYS A 9 42.62 21.16 -3.63
C LYS A 9 41.30 20.47 -3.25
N PRO A 10 41.19 19.82 -2.08
CA PRO A 10 39.94 19.23 -1.61
C PRO A 10 38.91 20.33 -1.35
N ARG A 11 37.81 20.30 -2.10
CA ARG A 11 36.71 21.27 -1.98
C ARG A 11 36.04 21.08 -0.61
N LYS A 12 36.14 22.07 0.29
CA LYS A 12 35.44 22.05 1.59
C LYS A 12 33.94 21.84 1.33
N ARG A 13 33.38 20.74 1.84
CA ARG A 13 31.94 20.44 1.72
C ARG A 13 31.17 21.54 2.45
N SER A 14 30.24 22.19 1.75
CA SER A 14 29.35 23.20 2.35
C SER A 14 28.58 22.58 3.52
N PRO A 15 28.45 23.25 4.68
CA PRO A 15 27.69 22.74 5.83
C PRO A 15 26.22 22.43 5.46
N LEU A 16 25.65 23.14 4.48
CA LEU A 16 24.32 22.86 3.93
C LEU A 16 24.25 21.49 3.23
N ALA A 17 25.32 21.11 2.50
CA ALA A 17 25.38 19.80 1.87
C ALA A 17 25.50 18.68 2.92
N SER A 18 26.28 18.90 3.99
CA SER A 18 26.38 17.92 5.08
C SER A 18 25.05 17.73 5.82
N PHE A 19 24.27 18.80 6.00
CA PHE A 19 22.94 18.74 6.60
C PHE A 19 21.93 17.98 5.70
N MET A 20 21.94 18.27 4.39
CA MET A 20 21.13 17.52 3.41
C MET A 20 21.49 16.03 3.32
N PHE A 21 22.77 15.68 3.50
CA PHE A 21 23.17 14.27 3.57
C PHE A 21 22.75 13.60 4.89
N ALA A 22 22.81 14.33 6.01
CA ALA A 22 22.40 13.83 7.32
C ALA A 22 20.88 13.57 7.40
N SER A 23 20.05 14.34 6.70
CA SER A 23 18.58 14.14 6.70
C SER A 23 18.15 12.77 6.15
N ARG A 24 19.02 12.08 5.39
CA ARG A 24 18.76 10.71 4.91
C ARG A 24 18.78 9.68 6.05
N TRP A 25 19.56 9.90 7.11
CA TRP A 25 19.58 9.02 8.28
C TRP A 25 18.27 9.05 9.06
N LEU A 26 17.51 10.15 8.97
CA LEU A 26 16.17 10.24 9.56
C LEU A 26 15.18 9.27 8.88
N GLN A 27 15.43 8.88 7.64
CA GLN A 27 14.55 7.98 6.89
C GLN A 27 14.75 6.51 7.27
N LEU A 28 15.95 6.13 7.71
CA LEU A 28 16.27 4.77 8.14
C LEU A 28 15.31 4.22 9.22
N PRO A 29 15.09 4.90 10.37
CA PRO A 29 14.16 4.40 11.38
C PRO A 29 12.70 4.36 10.89
N LEU A 30 12.32 5.25 9.97
CA LEU A 30 10.97 5.24 9.38
C LEU A 30 10.76 3.99 8.52
N TYR A 31 11.71 3.64 7.65
CA TYR A 31 11.62 2.41 6.86
C TYR A 31 11.67 1.15 7.72
N LEU A 32 12.51 1.13 8.77
CA LEU A 32 12.50 0.04 9.75
C LEU A 32 11.13 -0.10 10.42
N GLY A 33 10.50 1.02 10.82
CA GLY A 33 9.15 1.03 11.36
C GLY A 33 8.10 0.49 10.38
N LEU A 34 8.17 0.88 9.10
CA LEU A 34 7.26 0.37 8.06
C LEU A 34 7.46 -1.13 7.80
N ILE A 35 8.69 -1.62 7.79
CA ILE A 35 9.00 -3.05 7.65
C ILE A 35 8.47 -3.83 8.86
N LEU A 36 8.64 -3.32 10.09
CA LEU A 36 8.08 -3.93 11.28
C LEU A 36 6.54 -3.96 11.23
N ALA A 37 5.90 -2.87 10.81
CA ALA A 37 4.45 -2.84 10.59
C ALA A 37 4.02 -3.90 9.56
N GLN A 38 4.77 -4.06 8.47
CA GLN A 38 4.53 -5.10 7.47
C GLN A 38 4.60 -6.51 8.08
N CYS A 39 5.59 -6.79 8.93
CA CYS A 39 5.68 -8.07 9.65
C CYS A 39 4.48 -8.30 10.58
N VAL A 40 3.99 -7.27 11.26
CA VAL A 40 2.80 -7.35 12.10
C VAL A 40 1.56 -7.68 11.27
N TYR A 41 1.37 -7.05 10.11
CA TYR A 41 0.26 -7.37 9.20
C TYR A 41 0.31 -8.81 8.69
N VAL A 42 1.50 -9.32 8.34
CA VAL A 42 1.67 -10.73 7.93
C VAL A 42 1.30 -11.67 9.07
N PHE A 43 1.72 -11.37 10.31
CA PHE A 43 1.33 -12.16 11.47
C PHE A 43 -0.19 -12.11 11.71
N HIS A 44 -0.79 -10.92 11.63
CA HIS A 44 -2.23 -10.74 11.76
C HIS A 44 -3.02 -11.56 10.74
N PHE A 45 -2.59 -11.55 9.49
CA PHE A 45 -3.19 -12.37 8.42
C PHE A 45 -3.18 -13.86 8.78
N TRP A 46 -2.05 -14.39 9.27
CA TRP A 46 -1.97 -15.78 9.69
C TRP A 46 -2.88 -16.11 10.89
N VAL A 47 -3.06 -15.16 11.81
CA VAL A 47 -3.97 -15.30 12.95
C VAL A 47 -5.43 -15.34 12.50
N GLU A 48 -5.85 -14.46 11.60
CA GLU A 48 -7.22 -14.49 11.07
C GLU A 48 -7.46 -15.73 10.20
N LEU A 49 -6.46 -16.14 9.42
CA LEU A 49 -6.57 -17.31 8.55
C LEU A 49 -6.72 -18.61 9.35
N LYS A 50 -5.91 -18.81 10.41
CA LYS A 50 -6.06 -20.00 11.26
C LYS A 50 -7.43 -20.03 11.93
N ASP A 51 -7.95 -18.88 12.36
CA ASP A 51 -9.24 -18.80 13.06
C ASP A 51 -10.37 -19.15 12.07
N LEU A 52 -10.32 -18.63 10.84
CA LEU A 52 -11.25 -19.00 9.76
C LEU A 52 -11.24 -20.51 9.49
N VAL A 53 -10.07 -21.12 9.33
CA VAL A 53 -9.94 -22.55 9.05
C VAL A 53 -10.44 -23.40 10.22
N LEU A 54 -10.04 -23.06 11.46
CA LEU A 54 -10.46 -23.80 12.66
C LEU A 54 -11.96 -23.69 12.90
N ALA A 55 -12.56 -22.50 12.70
CA ALA A 55 -13.99 -22.32 12.82
C ALA A 55 -14.76 -23.12 11.75
N ALA A 56 -14.24 -23.18 10.51
CA ALA A 56 -14.81 -24.03 9.46
C ALA A 56 -14.73 -25.53 9.79
N MET A 57 -13.74 -25.94 10.58
CA MET A 57 -13.60 -27.30 11.12
C MET A 57 -14.46 -27.56 12.38
N GLY A 58 -15.23 -26.56 12.85
CA GLY A 58 -16.13 -26.69 14.01
C GLY A 58 -15.51 -26.34 15.36
N ASN A 59 -14.38 -25.62 15.41
CA ASN A 59 -13.78 -25.16 16.66
C ASN A 59 -14.57 -23.98 17.26
N GLU A 60 -15.14 -24.15 18.46
CA GLU A 60 -15.97 -23.15 19.14
C GLU A 60 -15.18 -21.88 19.53
N ALA A 61 -13.94 -22.00 19.98
CA ALA A 61 -13.12 -20.85 20.37
C ALA A 61 -12.76 -19.97 19.17
N ALA A 62 -12.43 -20.59 18.03
CA ALA A 62 -12.16 -19.85 16.79
C ALA A 62 -13.43 -19.17 16.24
N LEU A 63 -14.59 -19.79 16.44
CA LEU A 63 -15.89 -19.26 16.03
C LEU A 63 -16.27 -18.02 16.85
N GLU A 64 -16.02 -18.02 18.16
CA GLU A 64 -16.17 -16.82 19.01
C GLU A 64 -15.26 -15.68 18.56
N HIS A 65 -13.99 -15.97 18.25
CA HIS A 65 -13.05 -14.97 17.74
C HIS A 65 -13.53 -14.33 16.43
N ILE A 66 -14.04 -15.13 15.48
CA ILE A 66 -14.62 -14.63 14.23
C ILE A 66 -15.83 -13.74 14.48
N PHE A 67 -16.75 -14.18 15.34
CA PHE A 67 -17.94 -13.39 15.64
C PHE A 67 -17.58 -12.09 16.33
N ALA A 68 -16.58 -12.08 17.22
CA ALA A 68 -16.08 -10.84 17.82
C ALA A 68 -15.44 -9.91 16.78
N ALA A 69 -14.67 -10.45 15.82
CA ALA A 69 -14.02 -9.65 14.77
C ALA A 69 -15.00 -9.06 13.75
N VAL A 70 -16.13 -9.75 13.51
CA VAL A 70 -17.17 -9.34 12.55
C VAL A 70 -18.38 -8.71 13.24
N ALA A 71 -18.41 -8.68 14.58
CA ALA A 71 -19.52 -8.15 15.37
C ALA A 71 -19.82 -6.71 14.96
N VAL A 72 -21.07 -6.47 14.56
CA VAL A 72 -21.54 -5.12 14.28
C VAL A 72 -22.39 -4.63 15.45
N PRO A 73 -22.11 -3.42 15.99
CA PRO A 73 -22.91 -2.87 17.08
C PRO A 73 -24.40 -2.86 16.76
N GLY A 74 -25.20 -3.56 17.55
CA GLY A 74 -26.66 -3.61 17.39
C GLY A 74 -27.20 -4.69 16.44
N ALA A 75 -26.35 -5.52 15.84
CA ALA A 75 -26.79 -6.71 15.08
C ALA A 75 -26.85 -7.96 15.98
N GLU A 76 -27.81 -8.86 15.73
CA GLU A 76 -27.86 -10.14 16.44
C GLU A 76 -26.62 -10.98 16.12
N ALA A 77 -25.98 -11.52 17.16
CA ALA A 77 -24.81 -12.37 16.99
C ALA A 77 -25.21 -13.67 16.27
N PRO A 78 -24.60 -14.01 15.13
CA PRO A 78 -24.88 -15.27 14.46
C PRO A 78 -24.54 -16.44 15.37
N SER A 79 -25.36 -17.49 15.39
CA SER A 79 -25.15 -18.67 16.24
C SER A 79 -24.32 -19.76 15.56
N LYS A 80 -24.08 -19.63 14.25
CA LYS A 80 -23.29 -20.54 13.40
C LYS A 80 -22.60 -19.76 12.29
N LEU A 81 -21.58 -20.35 11.67
CA LEU A 81 -21.03 -19.83 10.42
C LEU A 81 -22.11 -19.86 9.33
N ASN A 82 -22.61 -18.69 8.98
CA ASN A 82 -23.46 -18.48 7.82
C ASN A 82 -22.63 -17.90 6.67
N GLU A 83 -23.19 -17.86 5.47
CA GLU A 83 -22.53 -17.35 4.26
C GLU A 83 -22.05 -15.90 4.45
N THR A 84 -22.87 -15.05 5.09
CA THR A 84 -22.54 -13.65 5.35
C THR A 84 -21.31 -13.49 6.24
N THR A 85 -21.21 -14.25 7.34
CA THR A 85 -20.05 -14.20 8.24
C THR A 85 -18.79 -14.65 7.51
N ILE A 86 -18.85 -15.76 6.77
CA ILE A 86 -17.70 -16.25 5.99
C ILE A 86 -17.25 -15.18 4.99
N MET A 87 -18.19 -14.59 4.26
CA MET A 87 -17.90 -13.50 3.31
C MET A 87 -17.27 -12.28 3.99
N LEU A 88 -17.77 -11.87 5.17
CA LEU A 88 -17.22 -10.72 5.91
C LEU A 88 -15.81 -10.97 6.46
N VAL A 89 -15.50 -12.20 6.92
CA VAL A 89 -14.14 -12.58 7.32
C VAL A 89 -13.20 -12.60 6.11
N VAL A 90 -13.63 -13.20 5.00
CA VAL A 90 -12.83 -13.25 3.76
C VAL A 90 -12.55 -11.84 3.24
N LEU A 91 -13.54 -10.93 3.27
CA LEU A 91 -13.33 -9.52 2.91
C LEU A 91 -12.33 -8.82 3.85
N GLY A 92 -12.31 -9.17 5.14
CA GLY A 92 -11.30 -8.71 6.09
C GLY A 92 -9.89 -9.19 5.74
N LEU A 93 -9.73 -10.49 5.44
CA LEU A 93 -8.46 -11.07 5.01
C LEU A 93 -7.94 -10.43 3.73
N ILE A 94 -8.82 -10.18 2.75
CA ILE A 94 -8.46 -9.50 1.50
C ILE A 94 -7.97 -8.07 1.81
N ASP A 95 -8.62 -7.36 2.71
CA ASP A 95 -8.24 -6.00 3.07
C ASP A 95 -6.85 -5.92 3.71
N VAL A 96 -6.52 -6.83 4.63
CA VAL A 96 -5.18 -6.95 5.22
C VAL A 96 -4.10 -7.14 4.15
N VAL A 97 -4.39 -7.95 3.12
CA VAL A 97 -3.48 -8.17 1.98
C VAL A 97 -3.36 -6.91 1.11
N MET A 98 -4.46 -6.18 0.87
CA MET A 98 -4.44 -4.95 0.09
C MET A 98 -3.62 -3.84 0.76
N ILE A 99 -3.77 -3.67 2.08
CA ILE A 99 -2.97 -2.72 2.86
C ILE A 99 -1.49 -3.10 2.83
N SER A 100 -1.18 -4.40 2.98
CA SER A 100 0.18 -4.94 2.89
C SER A 100 0.84 -4.63 1.54
N ASN A 101 0.12 -4.81 0.45
CA ASN A 101 0.63 -4.52 -0.89
C ASN A 101 0.90 -3.01 -1.08
N LEU A 102 0.03 -2.15 -0.54
CA LEU A 102 0.25 -0.70 -0.54
C LEU A 102 1.48 -0.31 0.29
N LEU A 103 1.65 -0.90 1.47
CA LEU A 103 2.81 -0.63 2.33
C LEU A 103 4.13 -0.99 1.63
N ILE A 104 4.22 -2.14 0.98
CA ILE A 104 5.39 -2.53 0.20
C ILE A 104 5.67 -1.49 -0.89
N MET A 105 4.63 -1.05 -1.61
CA MET A 105 4.76 -0.02 -2.64
C MET A 105 5.30 1.32 -2.10
N VAL A 106 4.84 1.73 -0.92
CA VAL A 106 5.30 2.95 -0.23
C VAL A 106 6.74 2.81 0.26
N ILE A 107 7.10 1.67 0.84
CA ILE A 107 8.46 1.39 1.32
C ILE A 107 9.44 1.44 0.16
N VAL A 108 9.16 0.71 -0.93
CA VAL A 108 10.05 0.59 -2.08
C VAL A 108 10.12 1.91 -2.85
N GLY A 109 8.97 2.50 -3.20
CA GLY A 109 8.93 3.76 -3.93
C GLY A 109 9.52 4.94 -3.16
N GLY A 110 9.33 4.97 -1.84
CA GLY A 110 9.98 5.94 -0.96
C GLY A 110 11.49 5.75 -0.94
N TYR A 111 11.97 4.51 -0.76
CA TYR A 111 13.39 4.21 -0.69
C TYR A 111 14.12 4.60 -1.98
N GLU A 112 13.53 4.27 -3.13
CA GLU A 112 14.07 4.64 -4.44
C GLU A 112 14.12 6.16 -4.64
N THR A 113 13.06 6.88 -4.25
CA THR A 113 12.94 8.33 -4.44
C THR A 113 13.89 9.12 -3.55
N PHE A 114 14.05 8.70 -2.29
CA PHE A 114 14.70 9.53 -1.26
C PHE A 114 16.05 9.01 -0.75
N VAL A 115 16.31 7.70 -0.84
CA VAL A 115 17.55 7.08 -0.38
C VAL A 115 18.42 6.74 -1.59
N SER A 116 18.14 5.64 -2.28
CA SER A 116 19.00 5.17 -3.36
C SER A 116 18.19 4.46 -4.42
N ARG A 117 18.56 4.68 -5.68
CA ARG A 117 18.18 3.78 -6.76
C ARG A 117 18.71 2.38 -6.42
N MET A 118 17.87 1.38 -6.60
CA MET A 118 18.25 -0.03 -6.45
C MET A 118 18.76 -0.52 -7.80
N TYR A 119 20.08 -0.65 -7.96
CA TYR A 119 20.69 -1.16 -9.20
C TYR A 119 20.63 -2.70 -9.18
N LEU A 120 19.50 -3.27 -9.60
CA LEU A 120 19.24 -4.73 -9.65
C LEU A 120 19.32 -5.29 -11.09
N GLU A 121 20.10 -4.64 -11.96
CA GLU A 121 20.04 -4.75 -13.42
C GLU A 121 20.32 -6.16 -14.01
N ASP A 122 20.75 -7.14 -13.21
CA ASP A 122 21.13 -8.49 -13.66
C ASP A 122 20.59 -9.67 -12.79
N HIS A 123 19.55 -9.47 -11.97
CA HIS A 123 19.00 -10.56 -11.15
C HIS A 123 17.86 -11.32 -11.87
N PRO A 124 17.88 -12.66 -11.97
CA PRO A 124 16.85 -13.45 -12.68
C PRO A 124 15.44 -13.29 -12.10
N ASP A 125 15.33 -12.92 -10.81
CA ASP A 125 14.07 -12.72 -10.10
C ASP A 125 13.72 -11.23 -9.91
N GLN A 126 14.31 -10.32 -10.70
CA GLN A 126 13.92 -8.91 -10.62
C GLN A 126 12.44 -8.76 -11.04
N PRO A 127 11.59 -8.17 -10.21
CA PRO A 127 10.22 -7.93 -10.61
C PRO A 127 10.21 -6.89 -11.74
N GLU A 128 9.41 -7.10 -12.78
CA GLU A 128 9.31 -6.20 -13.94
C GLU A 128 8.92 -4.76 -13.54
N TRP A 129 8.29 -4.59 -12.38
CA TRP A 129 7.95 -3.28 -11.82
C TRP A 129 9.14 -2.49 -11.25
N LEU A 130 10.30 -3.13 -11.05
CA LEU A 130 11.49 -2.58 -10.37
C LEU A 130 12.56 -2.09 -11.37
N SER A 131 12.64 -2.69 -12.56
CA SER A 131 13.60 -2.29 -13.61
C SER A 131 13.17 -1.03 -14.38
N HIS A 132 11.88 -0.66 -14.32
CA HIS A 132 11.30 0.54 -14.93
C HIS A 132 10.37 1.29 -13.97
N VAL A 133 10.86 1.68 -12.79
CA VAL A 133 10.10 2.56 -11.90
C VAL A 133 10.12 3.99 -12.45
N ASN A 134 9.32 4.24 -13.49
CA ASN A 134 8.94 5.60 -13.87
C ASN A 134 8.05 6.14 -12.74
N ALA A 135 8.34 7.35 -12.24
CA ALA A 135 7.54 8.00 -11.20
C ALA A 135 6.04 8.05 -11.55
N SER A 136 5.69 8.06 -12.84
CA SER A 136 4.32 7.90 -13.33
C SER A 136 3.69 6.55 -13.02
N VAL A 137 4.39 5.44 -13.26
CA VAL A 137 3.90 4.08 -13.01
C VAL A 137 3.69 3.84 -11.52
N LEU A 138 4.57 4.37 -10.67
CA LEU A 138 4.44 4.29 -9.21
C LEU A 138 3.15 4.99 -8.72
N LYS A 139 2.88 6.20 -9.22
CA LYS A 139 1.68 6.98 -8.86
C LYS A 139 0.39 6.27 -9.29
N THR A 140 0.36 5.77 -10.52
CA THR A 140 -0.83 5.07 -11.05
C THR A 140 -1.13 3.80 -10.28
N LYS A 141 -0.11 3.00 -9.96
CA LYS A 141 -0.28 1.78 -9.15
C LYS A 141 -0.74 2.09 -7.72
N LEU A 142 -0.20 3.14 -7.10
CA LEU A 142 -0.65 3.58 -5.77
C LEU A 142 -2.12 4.04 -5.80
N ALA A 143 -2.52 4.78 -6.83
CA ALA A 143 -3.92 5.19 -7.00
C ALA A 143 -4.86 3.98 -7.16
N MET A 144 -4.48 2.98 -7.98
CA MET A 144 -5.25 1.74 -8.14
C MET A 144 -5.37 0.96 -6.82
N ALA A 145 -4.29 0.87 -6.04
CA ALA A 145 -4.33 0.21 -4.73
C ALA A 145 -5.29 0.90 -3.75
N ILE A 146 -5.25 2.24 -3.67
CA ILE A 146 -6.15 3.01 -2.80
C ILE A 146 -7.62 2.84 -3.21
N ILE A 147 -7.91 2.88 -4.52
CA ILE A 147 -9.26 2.62 -5.04
C ILE A 147 -9.71 1.21 -4.64
N GLY A 148 -8.88 0.20 -4.85
CA GLY A 148 -9.19 -1.19 -4.50
C GLY A 148 -9.50 -1.38 -3.02
N ILE A 149 -8.68 -0.84 -2.13
CA ILE A 149 -8.90 -0.86 -0.67
C ILE A 149 -10.25 -0.21 -0.33
N SER A 150 -10.52 0.98 -0.91
CA SER A 150 -11.78 1.69 -0.69
C SER A 150 -13.00 0.93 -1.22
N SER A 151 -12.89 0.23 -2.36
CA SER A 151 -13.97 -0.61 -2.91
C SER A 151 -14.30 -1.79 -2.01
N ILE A 152 -13.29 -2.49 -1.47
CA ILE A 152 -13.49 -3.64 -0.57
C ILE A 152 -14.20 -3.20 0.71
N HIS A 153 -13.79 -2.07 1.27
CA HIS A 153 -14.45 -1.48 2.44
C HIS A 153 -15.92 -1.14 2.17
N LEU A 154 -16.21 -0.51 1.03
CA LEU A 154 -17.58 -0.18 0.63
C LEU A 154 -18.43 -1.45 0.42
N LEU A 155 -17.85 -2.50 -0.17
CA LEU A 155 -18.54 -3.78 -0.36
C LEU A 155 -18.85 -4.45 0.99
N LYS A 156 -17.89 -4.43 1.93
CA LYS A 156 -18.06 -4.95 3.28
C LYS A 156 -19.18 -4.24 4.03
N THR A 157 -19.28 -2.91 3.93
CA THR A 157 -20.37 -2.16 4.57
C THR A 157 -21.70 -2.33 3.85
N PHE A 158 -21.70 -2.46 2.52
CA PHE A 158 -22.88 -2.71 1.72
C PHE A 158 -23.53 -4.07 2.04
N ILE A 159 -22.73 -5.12 2.20
CA ILE A 159 -23.20 -6.47 2.56
C ILE A 159 -23.98 -6.47 3.88
N ASN A 160 -23.60 -5.62 4.83
CA ASN A 160 -24.28 -5.48 6.11
C ASN A 160 -24.95 -4.10 6.27
N ALA A 161 -25.50 -3.54 5.18
CA ALA A 161 -26.01 -2.17 5.14
C ALA A 161 -27.07 -1.86 6.21
N GLN A 162 -27.85 -2.85 6.64
CA GLN A 162 -28.89 -2.67 7.67
C GLN A 162 -28.31 -2.29 9.04
N ALA A 163 -27.04 -2.64 9.30
CA ALA A 163 -26.37 -2.35 10.56
C ALA A 163 -25.58 -1.02 10.53
N TYR A 164 -25.59 -0.30 9.41
CA TYR A 164 -24.91 1.00 9.27
C TYR A 164 -25.93 2.12 9.05
N GLU A 165 -25.61 3.31 9.58
CA GLU A 165 -26.41 4.49 9.32
C GLU A 165 -26.33 4.89 7.84
N PRO A 166 -27.45 5.29 7.19
CA PRO A 166 -27.45 5.72 5.79
C PRO A 166 -26.42 6.80 5.48
N LYS A 167 -26.17 7.71 6.44
CA LYS A 167 -25.15 8.76 6.32
C LYS A 167 -23.74 8.19 6.13
N VAL A 168 -23.40 7.11 6.83
CA VAL A 168 -22.09 6.45 6.71
C VAL A 168 -21.94 5.85 5.31
N LEU A 169 -22.95 5.12 4.82
CA LEU A 169 -22.95 4.52 3.48
C LEU A 169 -22.80 5.58 2.38
N ILE A 170 -23.54 6.68 2.48
CA ILE A 170 -23.43 7.80 1.53
C ILE A 170 -22.04 8.43 1.60
N SER A 171 -21.51 8.69 2.80
CA SER A 171 -20.18 9.30 2.96
C SER A 171 -19.06 8.43 2.39
N GLN A 172 -19.10 7.12 2.61
CA GLN A 172 -18.14 6.17 2.04
C GLN A 172 -18.25 6.15 0.51
N THR A 173 -19.46 6.16 -0.03
CA THR A 173 -19.69 6.22 -1.49
C THR A 173 -19.11 7.50 -2.08
N VAL A 174 -19.33 8.65 -1.44
CA VAL A 174 -18.80 9.95 -1.89
C VAL A 174 -17.27 9.96 -1.87
N ILE A 175 -16.64 9.45 -0.80
CA ILE A 175 -15.19 9.34 -0.70
C ILE A 175 -14.64 8.43 -1.81
N HIS A 176 -15.30 7.30 -2.07
CA HIS A 176 -14.88 6.38 -3.13
C HIS A 176 -14.93 7.03 -4.52
N VAL A 177 -16.02 7.75 -4.81
CA VAL A 177 -16.16 8.52 -6.07
C VAL A 177 -15.06 9.59 -6.18
N ALA A 178 -14.69 10.27 -5.09
CA ALA A 178 -13.59 11.22 -5.09
C ALA A 178 -12.23 10.56 -5.41
N PHE A 179 -11.98 9.34 -4.93
CA PHE A 179 -10.79 8.57 -5.30
C PHE A 179 -10.77 8.16 -6.77
N LEU A 180 -11.91 7.72 -7.32
CA LEU A 180 -12.04 7.39 -8.75
C LEU A 180 -11.73 8.61 -9.63
N VAL A 181 -12.32 9.77 -9.31
CA VAL A 181 -12.06 11.03 -10.03
C VAL A 181 -10.58 11.42 -9.94
N SER A 182 -9.97 11.28 -8.76
CA SER A 182 -8.54 11.58 -8.57
C SER A 182 -7.65 10.67 -9.41
N ALA A 183 -7.94 9.38 -9.49
CA ALA A 183 -7.16 8.45 -10.32
C ALA A 183 -7.33 8.73 -11.82
N MET A 184 -8.54 9.10 -12.26
CA MET A 184 -8.76 9.54 -13.64
C MET A 184 -7.94 10.77 -13.98
N ALA A 185 -7.84 11.74 -13.06
CA ALA A 185 -7.00 12.93 -13.25
C ALA A 185 -5.50 12.58 -13.34
N ILE A 186 -5.02 11.65 -12.51
CA ILE A 186 -3.64 11.15 -12.56
C ILE A 186 -3.36 10.47 -13.90
N ALA A 187 -4.23 9.55 -14.33
CA ALA A 187 -4.08 8.84 -15.60
C ALA A 187 -4.13 9.79 -16.81
N TYR A 188 -4.99 10.80 -16.77
CA TYR A 188 -5.07 11.83 -17.80
C TYR A 188 -3.79 12.66 -17.89
N THR A 189 -3.25 13.09 -16.74
CA THR A 189 -1.99 13.83 -16.68
C THR A 189 -0.83 13.01 -17.24
N ASP A 190 -0.78 11.71 -16.89
CA ASP A 190 0.26 10.80 -17.36
C ASP A 190 0.22 10.59 -18.89
N ARG A 191 -0.99 10.48 -19.46
CA ARG A 191 -1.18 10.42 -20.90
C ARG A 191 -0.64 11.67 -21.60
N ILE A 192 -0.98 12.87 -21.12
CA ILE A 192 -0.48 14.13 -21.71
C ILE A 192 1.05 14.20 -21.67
N MET A 193 1.66 13.81 -20.54
CA MET A 193 3.12 13.80 -20.39
C MET A 193 3.77 12.85 -21.40
N THR A 194 3.21 11.65 -21.58
CA THR A 194 3.71 10.65 -22.53
C THR A 194 3.57 11.13 -23.98
N ASP A 195 2.41 11.69 -24.34
CA ASP A 195 2.15 12.24 -25.68
C ASP A 195 3.13 13.38 -26.01
N THR A 196 3.42 14.27 -25.04
CA THR A 196 4.38 15.38 -25.21
C THR A 196 5.81 14.88 -25.46
N GLN A 197 6.24 13.81 -24.78
CA GLN A 197 7.56 13.22 -24.98
C GLN A 197 7.73 12.56 -26.35
N ASN A 198 6.66 11.98 -26.90
CA ASN A 198 6.68 11.34 -28.22
C ASN A 198 6.74 12.39 -29.35
N VAL A 199 6.06 13.53 -29.20
CA VAL A 199 6.14 14.64 -30.16
C VAL A 199 7.53 15.28 -30.19
N SER A 200 8.21 15.38 -29.04
CA SER A 200 9.58 15.94 -28.98
C SER A 200 10.66 15.05 -29.62
N LYS A 201 10.37 13.77 -29.89
CA LYS A 201 11.32 12.82 -30.49
C LYS A 201 11.21 12.72 -32.02
N HIS A 202 10.24 13.40 -32.61
CA HIS A 202 10.03 13.52 -34.05
C HIS A 202 10.23 14.96 -34.50
#